data_AF-A0A8T4QBZ0-F1
#
_entry.id   AF-A0A8T4QBZ0-F1
#
_cell.length_a   1.000
_cell.length_b   1.000
_cell.length_c   1.000
_cell.angle_alpha   90.00
_cell.angle_beta   90.00
_cell.angle_gamma   90.00
#
_symmetry.space_group_name_H-M   'P 1'
#
loop_
_entity.id
_entity.type
_entity.pdbx_description
1 polymer ?
#
loop_
_entity_poly.entity_id
_entity_poly.type
_entity_poly.pdbx_seq_one_letter_code
_entity_poly.pdbx_strand_id
1 'polypeptide(L)' 'MLLLGIGWNVGIYVNAAEAMSKWHLFFSSSLIGIVGGMIEAGVWTFITLYIFAYLYNKF' A
#
# COMPACT_ATOMS: atom_id res chain seq x y z
N MET A 1 3.50 4.39 -2.46
CA MET A 1 4.42 3.69 -1.53
C MET A 1 5.88 3.94 -1.84
N LEU A 2 6.36 3.71 -3.08
CA LEU A 2 7.75 3.95 -3.45
C LEU A 2 8.26 5.36 -3.09
N LEU A 3 7.57 6.41 -3.56
CA LEU A 3 7.94 7.80 -3.28
C LEU A 3 7.90 8.15 -1.79
N LEU A 4 6.93 7.60 -1.05
CA LEU A 4 6.80 7.81 0.39
C LEU A 4 7.89 7.07 1.16
N GLY A 5 8.28 5.88 0.73
CA GLY A 5 9.39 5.13 1.33
C GLY A 5 10.75 5.79 1.08
N ILE A 6 11.00 6.27 -0.14
CA ILE A 6 12.20 7.04 -0.47
C ILE A 6 12.20 8.36 0.31
N GLY A 7 11.07 9.09 0.29
CA GLY A 7 10.89 10.33 1.04
C GLY A 7 11.15 10.17 2.53
N TRP A 8 10.64 9.10 3.14
CA TRP A 8 10.83 8.81 4.56
C TRP A 8 12.32 8.68 4.92
N ASN A 9 13.10 7.97 4.09
CA ASN A 9 14.54 7.81 4.31
C ASN A 9 15.33 9.13 4.25
N VAL A 10 14.81 10.15 3.56
CA VAL A 10 15.43 11.48 3.45
C VAL A 10 14.75 12.54 4.33
N GLY A 11 13.83 12.13 5.22
CA GLY A 11 13.14 13.03 6.16
C GLY A 11 12.00 13.86 5.53
N ILE A 12 11.58 13.54 4.30
CA ILE A 12 10.49 14.21 3.59
C ILE A 12 9.23 13.33 3.66
N TYR A 13 8.05 13.93 3.83
CA TYR A 13 6.76 13.19 3.91
C TYR A 13 6.67 12.18 5.06
N VAL A 14 7.43 12.36 6.15
CA VAL A 14 7.50 11.43 7.29
C VAL A 14 6.10 11.11 7.84
N ASN A 15 5.26 12.12 8.08
CA ASN A 15 3.90 11.93 8.59
C ASN A 15 3.03 11.10 7.63
N ALA A 16 3.17 11.28 6.32
CA ALA A 16 2.43 10.52 5.32
C ALA A 16 2.94 9.08 5.20
N ALA A 17 4.26 8.88 5.31
CA ALA A 17 4.87 7.55 5.30
C ALA A 17 4.53 6.76 6.57
N GLU A 18 4.45 7.41 7.72
CA GLU A 18 4.01 6.81 8.98
C GLU A 18 2.53 6.42 8.94
N ALA A 19 1.66 7.27 8.36
CA ALA A 19 0.27 6.91 8.09
C ALA A 19 0.16 5.68 7.18
N MET A 20 0.97 5.62 6.12
CA MET A 20 1.02 4.45 5.22
C MET A 20 1.48 3.17 5.92
N SER A 21 2.42 3.27 6.86
CA SER A 21 2.86 2.10 7.66
C SER A 21 1.78 1.56 8.57
N LYS A 22 0.80 2.39 8.96
CA LYS A 22 -0.38 1.95 9.72
C LYS A 22 -1.44 1.29 8.83
N TRP A 23 -1.49 1.65 7.54
CA TRP A 23 -2.49 1.12 6.60
C TRP A 23 -2.04 -0.16 5.89
N HIS A 24 -0.73 -0.41 5.82
CA HIS A 24 -0.17 -1.55 5.11
C HIS A 24 0.79 -2.29 6.03
N LEU A 25 0.43 -3.53 6.36
CA LEU A 25 1.13 -4.34 7.37
C LEU A 25 2.59 -4.58 6.99
N PHE A 26 2.88 -4.71 5.69
CA PHE A 26 4.22 -4.97 5.20
C PHE A 26 5.01 -3.71 4.83
N PHE A 27 4.39 -2.52 4.88
CA PHE A 27 5.06 -1.28 4.51
C PHE A 27 5.98 -0.77 5.64
N SER A 28 7.27 -0.62 5.32
CA SER A 28 8.27 0.03 6.17
C SER A 28 9.23 0.88 5.34
N SER A 29 10.13 1.63 5.99
CA SER A 29 11.16 2.44 5.31
C SER A 29 12.23 1.60 4.59
N SER A 30 12.30 0.29 4.84
CA SER A 30 13.22 -0.61 4.14
C SER A 30 12.78 -0.88 2.69
N LEU A 31 13.73 -1.16 1.78
CA LEU A 31 13.42 -1.51 0.40
C LEU A 31 12.46 -2.71 0.30
N ILE A 32 12.70 -3.75 1.10
CA ILE A 32 11.86 -4.96 1.16
C ILE A 32 10.45 -4.59 1.63
N GLY A 33 10.31 -3.73 2.65
CA GLY A 33 9.01 -3.30 3.13
C GLY A 33 8.25 -2.43 2.13
N ILE A 34 8.94 -1.55 1.40
CA ILE A 34 8.32 -0.75 0.33
C ILE A 34 7.72 -1.66 -0.74
N VAL A 35 8.50 -2.64 -1.21
CA VAL A 35 8.05 -3.61 -2.22
C VAL A 35 6.93 -4.49 -1.66
N GLY A 36 7.08 -4.98 -0.42
CA GLY A 36 6.08 -5.78 0.27
C GLY A 36 4.73 -5.07 0.39
N GLY A 37 4.74 -3.80 0.83
CA GLY A 37 3.54 -2.97 0.87
C GLY A 37 2.92 -2.77 -0.51
N MET A 38 3.73 -2.59 -1.57
CA MET A 38 3.21 -2.43 -2.93
C MET A 38 2.47 -3.67 -3.42
N ILE A 39 3.03 -4.86 -3.15
CA ILE A 39 2.39 -6.13 -3.46
C ILE A 39 1.11 -6.29 -2.66
N GLU A 40 1.16 -6.04 -1.34
CA GLU A 40 0.01 -6.10 -0.44
C GLU A 40 -1.15 -5.23 -0.96
N ALA A 41 -0.87 -3.96 -1.28
CA ALA A 41 -1.87 -3.04 -1.81
C ALA A 41 -2.45 -3.53 -3.15
N GLY A 42 -1.61 -4.07 -4.04
CA GLY A 42 -2.06 -4.65 -5.31
C GLY A 42 -3.00 -5.83 -5.12
N VAL A 43 -2.68 -6.75 -4.20
CA VAL A 43 -3.52 -7.91 -3.87
C VAL A 43 -4.87 -7.46 -3.31
N TRP A 44 -4.87 -6.55 -2.33
CA TRP A 44 -6.12 -6.03 -1.77
C TRP A 44 -6.97 -5.32 -2.81
N THR A 45 -6.35 -4.49 -3.66
CA THR A 45 -7.05 -3.81 -4.74
C THR A 45 -7.72 -4.81 -5.68
N PHE A 46 -7.00 -5.86 -6.08
CA PHE A 46 -7.54 -6.91 -6.93
C PHE A 46 -8.73 -7.62 -6.27
N ILE A 47 -8.58 -8.05 -5.01
CA ILE A 47 -9.66 -8.73 -4.26
C ILE A 47 -10.89 -7.83 -4.16
N THR A 48 -10.72 -6.57 -3.76
CA THR A 48 -11.84 -5.63 -3.59
C THR A 48 -12.54 -5.36 -4.91
N LEU A 49 -11.79 -5.07 -5.99
CA LEU A 49 -12.37 -4.83 -7.31
C LEU A 49 -13.06 -6.08 -7.88
N TYR A 50 -12.47 -7.26 -7.67
CA TYR A 50 -13.09 -8.51 -8.09
C TYR A 50 -14.42 -8.75 -7.38
N ILE A 51 -14.48 -8.58 -6.05
CA ILE A 51 -15.73 -8.70 -5.28
C ILE A 51 -16.74 -7.66 -5.76
N PHE A 52 -16.32 -6.41 -5.96
CA PHE A 52 -17.20 -5.35 -6.45
C PHE A 52 -17.77 -5.67 -7.83
N ALA A 53 -16.93 -6.10 -8.78
CA ALA A 53 -17.36 -6.50 -10.11
C ALA A 53 -18.29 -7.72 -10.07
N TYR A 54 -17.99 -8.72 -9.23
CA TYR A 54 -18.84 -9.89 -9.05
C TYR A 54 -20.23 -9.49 -8.54
N LEU A 55 -20.30 -8.66 -7.50
CA LEU A 55 -21.57 -8.17 -6.96
C LEU A 55 -22.33 -7.34 -8.00
N TYR A 56 -21.65 -6.44 -8.70
CA TYR A 56 -22.25 -5.62 -9.76
C TYR A 56 -22.87 -6.46 -10.89
N ASN A 57 -22.21 -7.53 -11.33
CA ASN A 57 -22.71 -8.38 -12.42
C ASN A 57 -23.74 -9.43 -11.97
N LYS A 58 -23.92 -9.62 -10.66
CA LYS A 58 -24.87 -10.59 -10.10
C LYS A 58 -26.28 -10.03 -9.96
N PHE A 59 -26.43 -8.71 -9.91
CA PHE A 59 -27.71 -7.99 -9.87
C PHE A 59 -28.00 -7.36 -11.24
#